data_AF-A0A1C4RFR6-F1
#
_entry.id   AF-A0A1C4RFR6-F1
#
_cell.length_a   1.000
_cell.length_b   1.000
_cell.length_c   1.000
_cell.angle_alpha   90.00
_cell.angle_beta   90.00
_cell.angle_gamma   90.00
#
_symmetry.space_group_name_H-M   'P 1'
#
loop_
_entity.id
_entity.type
_entity.pdbx_description
1 polymer ?
#
loop_
_entity_poly.entity_id
_entity_poly.type
_entity_poly.pdbx_seq_one_letter_code
_entity_poly.pdbx_strand_id
1 'polypeptide(L)' 'MQAALTVLLRRLPTLDLAVGSDALRSQSGLLTAPLRELPVTW' A
#
# COMPACT_ATOMS: atom_id res chain seq x y z
N MET A 1 -0.56 11.73 8.99
CA MET A 1 -0.31 10.78 7.88
C MET A 1 -0.33 11.40 6.48
N GLN A 2 -0.96 12.56 6.27
CA GLN A 2 -1.15 13.13 4.94
C GLN A 2 0.16 13.51 4.20
N ALA A 3 1.17 14.01 4.90
CA ALA A 3 2.42 14.47 4.27
C ALA A 3 3.16 13.37 3.49
N ALA A 4 3.22 12.15 4.01
CA ALA A 4 3.90 11.03 3.34
C ALA A 4 3.19 10.65 2.03
N LEU A 5 1.86 10.55 2.06
CA LEU A 5 1.04 10.25 0.88
C LEU A 5 1.16 11.35 -0.19
N THR A 6 1.14 12.62 0.22
CA THR A 6 1.34 13.75 -0.69
C THR A 6 2.69 13.67 -1.39
N VAL A 7 3.76 13.35 -0.66
CA VAL A 7 5.10 13.23 -1.25
C VAL A 7 5.17 12.02 -2.19
N LEU A 8 4.62 10.88 -1.77
CA LEU A 8 4.62 9.63 -2.55
C LEU A 8 3.92 9.83 -3.90
N LEU A 9 2.68 10.33 -3.89
CA LEU A 9 1.88 10.52 -5.11
C LEU A 9 2.47 11.58 -6.05
N ARG A 10 3.16 12.59 -5.49
CA ARG A 10 3.84 13.60 -6.32
C ARG A 10 5.10 13.03 -6.99
N ARG A 11 5.82 12.14 -6.31
CA ARG A 11 7.10 11.60 -6.80
C ARG A 11 6.92 10.38 -7.71
N LEU A 12 5.88 9.59 -7.47
CA LEU A 12 5.56 8.35 -8.17
C LEU A 12 4.14 8.45 -8.73
N PRO A 13 3.92 9.22 -9.82
CA PRO A 13 2.58 9.48 -10.34
C PRO A 13 1.91 8.25 -10.95
N THR A 14 2.71 7.26 -11.34
CA THR A 14 2.31 5.97 -11.94
C THR A 14 2.30 4.82 -10.92
N LEU A 15 2.32 5.14 -9.63
CA LEU A 15 2.31 4.14 -8.56
C LEU A 15 1.07 3.25 -8.67
N ASP A 16 1.30 1.95 -8.82
CA ASP A 16 0.28 0.92 -8.92
C ASP A 16 0.65 -0.30 -8.06
N LEU A 17 -0.30 -1.22 -7.85
CA LEU A 17 -0.04 -2.45 -7.13
C LEU A 17 0.71 -3.43 -8.04
N ALA A 18 1.82 -3.98 -7.56
CA ALA A 18 2.56 -4.97 -8.33
C ALA A 18 1.84 -6.34 -8.41
N VAL A 19 0.77 -6.50 -7.63
CA VAL A 19 -0.04 -7.73 -7.52
C VAL A 19 -1.53 -7.38 -7.49
N GLY A 20 -2.39 -8.35 -7.81
CA GLY A 20 -3.84 -8.23 -7.60
C GLY A 20 -4.19 -7.97 -6.13
N SER A 21 -5.27 -7.24 -5.88
CA SER A 21 -5.68 -6.89 -4.51
C SER A 21 -6.02 -8.09 -3.63
N ASP A 22 -6.43 -9.21 -4.24
CA ASP A 22 -6.70 -10.48 -3.57
C ASP A 22 -5.42 -11.17 -3.03
N ALA A 23 -4.27 -10.87 -3.62
CA ALA A 23 -2.98 -11.39 -3.18
C ALA A 23 -2.40 -10.61 -1.98
N LEU A 24 -3.02 -9.51 -1.57
CA LEU A 24 -2.58 -8.73 -0.43
C LEU A 24 -2.80 -9.49 0.87
N ARG A 25 -1.75 -9.59 1.67
CA ARG A 25 -1.78 -10.35 2.92
C ARG A 25 -2.04 -9.43 4.10
N SER A 26 -3.23 -9.48 4.68
CA SER A 26 -3.54 -8.83 5.95
C SER A 26 -2.91 -9.56 7.13
N GLN A 27 -2.59 -8.80 8.18
CA GLN A 27 -2.15 -9.32 9.46
C GLN A 27 -3.37 -9.55 10.36
N SER A 28 -3.63 -10.83 10.65
CA SER A 28 -4.69 -11.26 11.54
C SER A 28 -4.39 -10.92 13.01
N GLY A 29 -5.44 -10.81 13.83
CA GLY A 29 -5.33 -10.55 15.28
C GLY A 29 -5.18 -9.07 15.66
N LEU A 30 -5.25 -8.16 14.69
CA LEU A 30 -5.24 -6.72 14.90
C LEU A 30 -6.59 -6.12 14.52
N LEU A 31 -7.04 -5.12 15.28
CA LEU A 31 -8.36 -4.49 15.13
C LEU A 31 -8.60 -3.89 13.73
N THR A 32 -7.55 -3.43 13.07
CA THR A 32 -7.61 -2.79 11.76
C THR A 32 -7.22 -3.71 10.60
N ALA A 33 -6.87 -4.97 10.89
CA ALA A 33 -6.36 -5.95 9.92
C ALA A 33 -5.33 -5.35 8.92
N PRO A 34 -4.25 -4.71 9.40
CA PRO A 34 -3.34 -3.97 8.54
C PRO A 34 -2.64 -4.91 7.56
N LEU A 35 -2.23 -4.38 6.41
CA LEU A 35 -1.45 -5.15 5.44
C LEU A 35 -0.06 -5.50 6.01
N ARG A 36 0.37 -6.75 5.81
CA ARG A 36 1.72 -7.21 6.13
C ARG A 36 2.74 -6.59 5.19
N GLU A 37 2.38 -6.44 3.92
CA GLU A 37 3.20 -5.87 2.86
C GLU A 37 2.30 -5.18 1.82
N LEU A 38 2.86 -4.19 1.13
CA LEU A 38 2.20 -3.48 0.03
C LEU A 38 3.13 -3.48 -1.19
N PRO A 39 3.07 -4.51 -2.05
CA PRO A 39 3.90 -4.60 -3.24
C PRO A 39 3.44 -3.55 -4.25
N VAL A 40 4.33 -2.64 -4.62
CA VAL A 40 4.03 -1.54 -5.56
C VAL A 40 5.03 -1.52 -6.70
N THR A 41 4.54 -1.08 -7.87
CA THR A 41 5.34 -0.74 -9.05
C THR A 41 5.10 0.73 -9.36
N TRP A 42 6.02 1.38 -10.05
CA TRP A 42 5.93 2.81 -10.38
C TRP A 42 6.70 3.14 -11.65
#